data_AF-A0A415HVC6-F1
#
_entry.id   AF-A0A415HVC6-F1
#
_cell.length_a   1.000
_cell.length_b   1.000
_cell.length_c   1.000
_cell.angle_alpha   90.00
_cell.angle_beta   90.00
_cell.angle_gamma   90.00
#
_symmetry.space_group_name_H-M   'P 1'
#
loop_
_entity.id
_entity.type
_entity.pdbx_description
1 polymer ?
#
loop_
_entity_poly.entity_id
_entity_poly.type
_entity_poly.pdbx_seq_one_letter_code
_entity_poly.pdbx_strand_id
1 'polypeptide(L)' 'MAYNAKSQRDYNNKCNVVRLKYTEKETKEYNRLIRYIENTDQTKTAYIKALIKSDLDNKGITYNE' A
#
# COMPACT_ATOMS: atom_id res chain seq x y z
N MET A 1 -14.00 18.24 -10.84
CA MET A 1 -13.79 18.18 -9.38
C MET A 1 -12.89 19.33 -8.98
N ALA A 2 -13.42 20.35 -8.31
CA ALA A 2 -12.59 21.47 -7.84
C ALA A 2 -11.71 20.97 -6.68
N TYR A 3 -10.39 21.04 -6.85
CA TYR A 3 -9.44 20.65 -5.81
C TYR A 3 -9.51 21.65 -4.65
N ASN A 4 -9.91 21.20 -3.47
CA ASN A 4 -9.85 21.98 -2.23
C ASN A 4 -8.73 21.41 -1.35
N ALA A 5 -7.62 22.16 -1.24
CA ALA A 5 -6.43 21.74 -0.50
C ALA A 5 -6.71 21.47 0.99
N LYS A 6 -7.65 22.21 1.59
CA LYS A 6 -8.06 22.02 2.99
C LYS A 6 -8.78 20.69 3.16
N SER A 7 -9.77 20.41 2.31
CA SER A 7 -10.51 19.15 2.33
C SER A 7 -9.61 17.93 2.11
N GLN A 8 -8.62 18.03 1.21
CA GLN A 8 -7.67 16.93 0.99
C GLN A 8 -6.77 16.70 2.21
N ARG A 9 -6.31 17.76 2.88
CA ARG A 9 -5.50 17.67 4.10
C ARG A 9 -6.29 17.03 5.24
N ASP A 10 -7.53 17.47 5.43
CA ASP A 10 -8.42 16.95 6.48
C ASP A 10 -8.73 15.46 6.26
N TYR A 11 -8.93 15.04 5.00
CA TYR A 11 -9.08 13.62 4.65
C TYR A 11 -7.81 12.81 4.94
N ASN A 12 -6.65 13.31 4.50
CA ASN A 12 -5.38 12.62 4.71
C ASN A 12 -5.05 12.45 6.19
N ASN A 13 -5.39 13.44 7.04
CA ASN A 13 -5.19 13.37 8.48
C ASN A 13 -6.06 12.29 9.16
N LYS A 14 -7.20 11.92 8.57
CA LYS A 14 -8.07 10.82 9.05
C LYS A 14 -7.57 9.44 8.64
N CYS A 15 -6.63 9.36 7.70
CA CYS A 15 -6.17 8.11 7.13
C CYS A 15 -4.95 7.58 7.91
N ASN A 16 -4.98 6.31 8.31
CA ASN A 16 -3.80 5.62 8.80
C ASN A 16 -2.89 5.23 7.63
N VAL A 17 -1.58 5.53 7.73
CA VAL A 17 -0.61 5.33 6.63
C VAL A 17 0.54 4.44 7.09
N VAL A 18 0.74 3.34 6.37
CA VAL A 18 1.95 2.51 6.45
C VAL A 18 2.86 2.87 5.28
N ARG A 19 4.13 3.20 5.55
CA ARG A 19 5.12 3.57 4.53
C ARG A 19 6.15 2.47 4.37
N LEU A 20 6.42 2.09 3.12
CA LEU A 20 7.51 1.19 2.74
C LEU A 20 8.59 2.01 2.04
N LYS A 21 9.82 1.95 2.56
CA LYS A 21 10.99 2.60 1.97
C LYS A 21 11.95 1.52 1.50
N TYR A 22 12.38 1.61 0.25
CA TYR A 22 13.48 0.83 -0.29
C TYR A 22 14.72 1.72 -0.34
N THR A 23 15.81 1.27 0.26
CA THR A 23 17.11 1.94 0.21
C THR A 23 17.86 1.60 -1.08
N GLU A 24 18.97 2.29 -1.36
CA GLU A 24 19.78 2.05 -2.56
C GLU A 24 20.23 0.58 -2.69
N LYS A 25 20.51 -0.09 -1.55
CA LYS A 25 20.88 -1.51 -1.50
C LYS A 25 19.73 -2.44 -1.87
N GLU A 26 18.48 -1.98 -1.75
CA GLU A 26 17.25 -2.74 -2.00
C GLU A 26 16.62 -2.41 -3.35
N THR A 27 17.32 -1.66 -4.20
CA THR A 27 16.85 -1.28 -5.54
C THR A 27 16.43 -2.49 -6.39
N LYS A 28 17.13 -3.62 -6.24
CA LYS A 28 16.78 -4.87 -6.93
C LYS A 28 15.40 -5.40 -6.52
N GLU A 29 15.09 -5.36 -5.22
CA GLU A 29 13.79 -5.80 -4.70
C GLU A 29 12.67 -4.85 -5.13
N TYR A 30 12.93 -3.54 -5.09
CA TYR A 30 11.99 -2.55 -5.62
C TYR A 30 11.69 -2.81 -7.10
N ASN A 31 12.72 -2.99 -7.93
CA ASN A 31 12.55 -3.25 -9.36
C ASN A 31 11.80 -4.56 -9.63
N ARG A 32 12.03 -5.60 -8.82
CA ARG A 32 11.29 -6.86 -8.89
C ARG A 32 9.80 -6.65 -8.63
N LEU A 33 9.45 -5.89 -7.58
CA LEU A 33 8.07 -5.54 -7.26
C LEU A 33 7.40 -4.78 -8.41
N ILE A 34 8.06 -3.76 -8.96
CA ILE A 34 7.52 -2.95 -10.07
C ILE A 34 7.21 -3.82 -11.29
N ARG A 35 8.18 -4.66 -11.72
CA ARG A 35 7.97 -5.55 -12.88
C ARG A 35 6.80 -6.51 -12.70
N TYR A 36 6.63 -7.06 -11.50
CA TYR A 36 5.49 -7.94 -11.21
C TYR A 36 4.15 -7.20 -11.33
N ILE A 37 4.09 -5.99 -10.80
CA ILE A 37 2.90 -5.15 -10.83
C ILE A 37 2.53 -4.74 -12.26
N GLU A 38 3.52 -4.35 -13.06
CA GLU A 38 3.32 -4.02 -14.48
C GLU A 38 2.75 -5.20 -15.28
N ASN A 39 3.15 -6.44 -14.95
CA ASN A 39 2.66 -7.64 -15.61
C ASN A 39 1.26 -8.09 -15.16
N THR A 40 0.78 -7.60 -14.00
CA THR A 40 -0.46 -8.07 -13.38
C THR A 40 -1.62 -7.07 -13.46
N ASP A 41 -1.38 -5.90 -14.06
CA ASP A 41 -2.34 -4.77 -14.15
C ASP A 41 -2.95 -4.39 -12.78
N GLN A 42 -2.15 -4.48 -11.73
CA GLN A 42 -2.54 -4.11 -10.38
C GLN A 42 -1.83 -2.81 -9.95
N THR A 43 -2.31 -2.18 -8.88
CA THR A 43 -1.58 -1.08 -8.25
C THR A 43 -0.71 -1.62 -7.12
N LYS A 44 0.44 -0.98 -6.86
CA LYS A 44 1.30 -1.25 -5.68
C LYS A 44 0.49 -1.35 -4.39
N THR A 45 -0.39 -0.39 -4.17
CA THR A 45 -1.22 -0.32 -2.97
C THR A 45 -2.20 -1.48 -2.88
N ALA A 46 -2.86 -1.86 -3.98
CA ALA A 46 -3.78 -2.99 -3.99
C ALA A 46 -3.04 -4.31 -3.69
N TYR A 47 -1.91 -4.54 -4.35
CA TYR A 47 -1.08 -5.73 -4.14
C TYR A 47 -0.60 -5.86 -2.69
N ILE A 48 0.00 -4.81 -2.13
CA ILE A 48 0.52 -4.83 -0.76
C ILE A 48 -0.62 -5.03 0.26
N LYS A 49 -1.77 -4.36 0.07
CA LYS A 49 -2.93 -4.55 0.95
C LYS A 49 -3.47 -5.98 0.89
N ALA A 50 -3.51 -6.58 -0.30
CA ALA A 50 -3.94 -7.96 -0.48
C ALA A 50 -2.99 -8.95 0.22
N LEU A 51 -1.67 -8.74 0.11
CA LEU A 51 -0.68 -9.56 0.81
C LEU A 51 -0.82 -9.47 2.33
N ILE A 52 -0.92 -8.24 2.88
CA ILE A 52 -1.09 -8.04 4.32
C ILE A 52 -2.38 -8.71 4.79
N LYS A 53 -3.48 -8.51 4.07
CA LYS A 53 -4.76 -9.13 4.39
C LYS A 53 -4.63 -10.66 4.42
N SER A 54 -4.08 -11.25 3.36
CA SER A 54 -3.92 -12.70 3.26
C SER A 54 -3.04 -13.26 4.39
N ASP A 55 -1.98 -12.54 4.77
CA ASP A 55 -1.10 -12.95 5.88
C ASP A 55 -1.82 -12.89 7.24
N LEU A 56 -2.60 -11.84 7.50
CA LEU A 56 -3.39 -11.71 8.73
C LEU A 56 -4.50 -12.76 8.81
N ASP A 57 -5.21 -12.99 7.69
CA ASP A 57 -6.25 -14.01 7.57
C ASP A 57 -5.67 -15.41 7.83
N ASN A 58 -4.50 -15.73 7.24
CA ASN A 58 -3.81 -17.00 7.46
C ASN A 58 -3.33 -17.18 8.91
N LYS A 59 -3.08 -16.08 9.63
CA LYS A 59 -2.72 -16.08 11.06
C LYS A 59 -3.94 -16.11 11.98
N GLY A 60 -5.16 -16.08 11.42
CA GLY A 60 -6.41 -16.04 12.19
C GLY A 60 -6.62 -14.71 12.93
N ILE A 61 -5.95 -13.64 12.51
CA ILE A 61 -6.10 -12.31 13.13
C ILE A 61 -7.37 -11.68 12.58
N THR A 62 -8.42 -11.61 13.41
CA THR A 62 -9.70 -11.02 13.04
C THR A 62 -9.66 -9.49 13.09
N TYR A 63 -10.64 -8.86 12.44
CA TYR A 63 -10.88 -7.44 12.60
C TYR A 63 -11.24 -7.14 14.06
N ASN A 64 -10.66 -6.07 14.61
CA ASN A 64 -11.12 -5.50 15.86
C ASN A 64 -12.36 -4.64 15.54
N GLU A 65 -13.47 -4.89 16.23
CA GLU A 65 -14.70 -4.10 16.14
C GLU A 65 -14.54 -2.66 16.67
#